data_AF-E9IQF3-F1
#
_entry.id   AF-E9IQF3-F1
#
_cell.length_a   1.000
_cell.length_b   1.000
_cell.length_c   1.000
_cell.angle_alpha   90.00
_cell.angle_beta   90.00
_cell.angle_gamma   90.00
#
_symmetry.space_group_name_H-M   'P 1'
#
loop_
_entity.id
_entity.type
_entity.pdbx_description
1 polymer ?
#
loop_
_entity_poly.entity_id
_entity_poly.type
_entity_poly.pdbx_seq_one_letter_code
_entity_poly.pdbx_strand_id
1 'polypeptide(L)'
;MHSNAITVEIATDIAACIFNDSIISILRIISIMGISLGPNAHQYATRKDDRHIAQAKVRAQEQTKEARIRRRQQNLDDMCIASTAEDLYYGPGINDSV
;
A
#
# COMPACT_ATOMS: atom_id res chain seq x y z
N MET A 1 12.86 -11.91 32.13
CA MET A 1 12.81 -11.19 30.84
C MET A 1 12.33 -9.77 31.10
N HIS A 2 13.24 -8.80 31.30
CA HIS A 2 12.89 -7.41 31.65
C HIS A 2 13.17 -6.41 30.51
N SER A 3 13.52 -6.91 29.32
CA SER A 3 13.97 -6.09 28.19
C SER A 3 12.86 -5.76 27.17
N ASN A 4 11.61 -6.23 27.37
CA ASN A 4 10.61 -6.15 26.30
C ASN A 4 9.84 -4.83 26.26
N ALA A 5 9.48 -4.24 27.41
CA ALA A 5 8.59 -3.07 27.44
C ALA A 5 9.27 -1.82 26.85
N ILE A 6 10.49 -1.51 27.31
CA ILE A 6 11.25 -0.33 26.86
C ILE A 6 11.57 -0.41 25.36
N THR A 7 11.96 -1.58 24.85
CA THR A 7 12.24 -1.75 23.42
C THR A 7 10.98 -1.56 22.57
N VAL A 8 9.84 -2.08 23.02
CA VAL A 8 8.56 -1.90 22.33
C VAL A 8 8.12 -0.43 22.37
N GLU A 9 8.30 0.25 23.49
CA GLU A 9 7.99 1.68 23.64
C GLU A 9 8.80 2.52 22.64
N ILE A 10 10.13 2.36 22.63
CA ILE A 10 11.01 3.06 21.68
C ILE A 10 10.63 2.74 20.23
N ALA A 11 10.33 1.48 19.90
CA ALA A 11 9.91 1.11 18.56
C ALA A 11 8.56 1.75 18.17
N THR A 12 7.65 1.89 19.13
CA THR A 12 6.34 2.52 18.94
C THR A 12 6.50 4.02 18.69
N ASP A 13 7.35 4.69 19.47
CA ASP A 13 7.64 6.12 19.29
C ASP A 13 8.29 6.40 17.93
N ILE A 14 9.28 5.59 17.54
CA ILE A 14 9.92 5.68 16.22
C ILE A 14 8.89 5.45 15.10
N ALA A 15 8.00 4.46 15.25
CA ALA A 15 6.95 4.19 14.27
C ALA A 15 5.98 5.38 14.14
N ALA A 16 5.61 6.02 15.24
CA ALA A 16 4.78 7.22 15.25
C ALA A 16 5.48 8.39 14.53
N CYS A 17 6.78 8.60 14.79
CA CYS A 17 7.57 9.60 14.07
C CYS A 17 7.64 9.32 12.57
N ILE A 18 7.86 8.08 12.15
CA ILE A 18 7.90 7.73 10.72
C ILE A 18 6.55 7.97 10.05
N PHE A 19 5.46 7.64 10.73
CA PHE A 19 4.12 7.79 10.18
C PHE A 19 3.72 9.27 10.04
N ASN A 20 4.05 10.11 11.02
CA ASN A 20 3.65 11.52 11.06
C ASN A 20 4.64 12.45 10.34
N ASP A 21 5.94 12.24 10.55
CA ASP A 21 7.01 13.16 10.18
C ASP A 21 8.00 12.56 9.16
N SER A 22 7.69 11.36 8.64
CA SER A 22 8.47 10.65 7.61
C SER A 22 9.88 10.21 8.06
N ILE A 23 10.71 9.66 7.17
CA ILE A 23 12.01 9.08 7.50
C ILE A 23 13.07 10.14 7.83
N ILE A 24 12.89 11.38 7.39
CA ILE A 24 13.67 12.52 7.88
C ILE A 24 13.66 12.63 9.42
N SER A 25 12.55 12.28 10.09
CA SER A 25 12.48 12.29 11.56
C SER A 25 13.48 11.34 12.21
N ILE A 26 13.77 10.19 11.58
CA ILE A 26 14.76 9.23 12.06
C ILE A 26 16.17 9.85 12.04
N LEU A 27 16.51 10.62 10.99
CA LEU A 27 17.81 11.30 10.93
C LEU A 27 18.01 12.26 12.10
N ARG A 28 16.94 12.96 12.51
CA ARG A 28 16.96 13.84 13.67
C ARG A 28 17.15 13.03 14.97
N ILE A 29 16.45 11.91 15.13
CA ILE A 29 16.61 11.01 16.29
C ILE A 29 18.06 10.49 16.38
N ILE A 30 18.61 9.98 15.28
CA ILE A 30 20.00 9.48 15.20
C ILE A 30 21.01 10.58 15.57
N SER A 31 20.82 11.80 15.07
CA SER A 31 21.67 12.96 15.38
C SER A 31 21.60 13.35 16.86
N ILE A 32 20.40 13.40 17.45
CA ILE A 32 20.20 13.71 18.88
C ILE A 32 20.86 12.66 19.78
N MET A 33 20.86 11.39 19.37
CA MET A 33 21.54 10.31 20.08
C MET A 33 23.08 10.33 19.92
N GLY A 34 23.63 11.31 19.19
CA GLY A 34 25.08 11.43 18.97
C GLY A 34 25.64 10.40 17.98
N ILE A 35 24.78 9.73 17.20
CA ILE A 35 25.19 8.78 16.19
C ILE A 35 25.50 9.54 14.90
N SER A 36 26.69 9.30 14.35
CA SER A 36 27.10 9.97 13.11
C SER A 36 26.23 9.55 11.92
N LEU A 37 25.84 10.53 11.11
CA LEU A 37 25.13 10.32 9.86
C LEU A 37 26.12 10.20 8.71
N GLY A 38 25.87 9.25 7.82
CA GLY A 38 26.63 9.14 6.58
C GLY A 38 26.42 10.36 5.67
N PRO A 39 27.36 10.66 4.77
CA PRO A 39 27.33 11.87 3.93
C PRO A 39 26.08 11.97 3.04
N ASN A 40 25.48 10.84 2.67
CA ASN A 40 24.30 10.77 1.82
C ASN A 40 22.99 10.50 2.60
N ALA A 41 23.01 10.52 3.93
CA ALA A 41 21.86 10.14 4.75
C ALA A 41 20.64 11.03 4.47
N HIS A 42 20.83 12.34 4.34
CA HIS A 42 19.76 13.28 4.01
C HIS A 42 19.17 13.01 2.62
N GLN A 43 20.01 12.82 1.61
CA GLN A 43 19.55 12.55 0.24
C GLN A 43 18.76 11.23 0.17
N TYR A 44 19.21 10.21 0.90
CA TYR A 44 18.49 8.95 1.00
C TYR A 44 17.11 9.14 1.64
N ALA A 45 17.04 9.83 2.78
CA ALA A 45 15.78 10.08 3.48
C ALA A 45 14.79 10.85 2.60
N THR A 46 15.23 11.93 1.95
CA THR A 46 14.40 12.70 1.01
C THR A 46 13.83 11.83 -0.11
N ARG A 47 14.66 11.04 -0.79
CA ARG A 47 14.19 10.13 -1.87
C ARG A 47 13.20 9.09 -1.37
N LYS A 48 13.41 8.60 -0.15
CA LYS A 48 12.55 7.59 0.45
C LYS A 48 11.20 8.18 0.85
N ASP A 49 11.19 9.41 1.38
CA ASP A 49 9.99 10.17 1.72
C ASP A 49 9.17 10.52 0.49
N ASP A 50 9.82 10.99 -0.58
CA ASP A 50 9.15 11.26 -1.86
C ASP A 50 8.44 10.02 -2.40
N ARG A 51 9.11 8.85 -2.35
CA ARG A 51 8.51 7.57 -2.74
C ARG A 51 7.34 7.21 -1.83
N HIS A 52 7.45 7.44 -0.53
CA HIS A 52 6.38 7.16 0.42
C HIS A 52 5.13 8.00 0.12
N ILE A 53 5.31 9.30 -0.11
CA ILE A 53 4.25 10.23 -0.48
C ILE A 53 3.60 9.83 -1.81
N ALA A 54 4.40 9.47 -2.82
CA ALA A 54 3.89 9.01 -4.11
C ALA A 54 3.00 7.76 -3.96
N GLN A 55 3.45 6.78 -3.19
CA GLN A 55 2.66 5.57 -2.90
C GLN A 55 1.38 5.89 -2.13
N ALA A 56 1.46 6.79 -1.14
CA ALA A 56 0.28 7.23 -0.39
C ALA A 56 -0.75 7.92 -1.29
N LYS A 57 -0.30 8.76 -2.24
CA LYS A 57 -1.16 9.41 -3.24
C LYS A 57 -1.85 8.39 -4.15
N VAL A 58 -1.12 7.39 -4.65
CA VAL A 58 -1.70 6.30 -5.45
C VAL A 58 -2.79 5.57 -4.67
N ARG A 59 -2.49 5.17 -3.42
CA ARG A 59 -3.47 4.51 -2.55
C ARG A 59 -4.68 5.40 -2.28
N ALA A 60 -4.48 6.68 -2.00
CA ALA A 60 -5.57 7.62 -1.76
C ALA A 60 -6.48 7.76 -3.00
N GLN A 61 -5.88 7.88 -4.19
CA GLN A 61 -6.61 7.95 -5.46
C GLN A 61 -7.43 6.67 -5.71
N GLU A 62 -6.84 5.51 -5.43
CA GLU A 62 -7.51 4.21 -5.54
C GLU A 62 -8.69 4.03 -4.57
N GLN A 63 -8.65 4.71 -3.43
CA GLN A 63 -9.73 4.68 -2.44
C GLN A 63 -10.87 5.66 -2.76
N THR A 64 -10.74 6.48 -3.80
CA THR A 64 -11.82 7.38 -4.24
C THR A 64 -13.05 6.63 -4.69
N LYS A 65 -14.22 7.27 -4.56
CA LYS A 65 -15.50 6.72 -5.05
C LYS A 65 -15.42 6.40 -6.54
N GLU A 66 -14.80 7.28 -7.33
CA GLU A 66 -14.64 7.10 -8.78
C GLU A 66 -13.80 5.87 -9.12
N ALA A 67 -12.64 5.70 -8.46
CA ALA A 67 -11.81 4.51 -8.65
C ALA A 67 -12.56 3.23 -8.26
N ARG A 68 -13.36 3.26 -7.18
CA ARG A 68 -14.19 2.12 -6.75
C ARG A 68 -15.30 1.80 -7.76
N ILE A 69 -15.97 2.81 -8.31
CA ILE A 69 -16.98 2.63 -9.36
C ILE A 69 -16.33 2.03 -10.61
N ARG A 70 -15.17 2.56 -11.02
CA ARG A 70 -14.44 2.08 -12.19
C ARG A 70 -14.05 0.61 -12.06
N ARG A 71 -13.57 0.18 -10.89
CA ARG A 71 -13.28 -1.24 -10.60
C ARG A 71 -14.52 -2.12 -10.65
N ARG A 72 -15.65 -1.65 -10.09
CA ARG A 72 -16.92 -2.39 -10.17
C ARG A 72 -17.37 -2.56 -11.61
N GLN A 73 -17.25 -1.52 -12.43
CA GLN A 73 -17.60 -1.60 -13.84
C GLN A 73 -16.70 -2.60 -14.58
N GLN A 74 -15.39 -2.53 -14.38
CA GLN A 74 -14.45 -3.49 -14.97
C GLN A 74 -14.80 -4.94 -14.61
N ASN A 75 -15.09 -5.22 -13.33
CA ASN A 75 -15.49 -6.56 -12.91
C ASN A 75 -16.80 -7.02 -13.57
N LEU A 76 -17.77 -6.12 -13.77
CA LEU A 76 -19.01 -6.43 -14.47
C LEU A 76 -18.77 -6.73 -15.95
N ASP A 77 -17.92 -5.94 -16.60
CA ASP A 77 -17.55 -6.13 -18.01
C ASP A 77 -16.83 -7.47 -18.19
N ASP A 78 -15.87 -7.80 -17.31
CA ASP A 78 -15.15 -9.08 -17.31
C ASP A 78 -16.09 -10.28 -17.09
N MET A 79 -17.04 -10.18 -16.15
CA MET A 79 -18.06 -11.20 -15.93
C MET A 79 -18.98 -11.37 -17.15
N CYS A 80 -19.36 -10.28 -17.81
CA CYS A 80 -20.20 -10.31 -19.00
C CYS A 80 -19.49 -11.01 -20.16
N ILE A 81 -18.21 -10.74 -20.36
CA ILE A 81 -17.37 -11.41 -21.36
C ILE A 81 -17.27 -12.91 -21.05
N ALA A 82 -17.01 -13.28 -19.78
CA ALA A 82 -16.94 -14.68 -19.37
C ALA A 82 -18.26 -15.44 -19.60
N SER A 83 -19.39 -14.85 -19.20
CA SER A 83 -20.72 -15.42 -19.43
C SER A 83 -21.02 -15.62 -20.93
N THR A 84 -20.68 -14.63 -21.76
CA THR A 84 -20.85 -14.73 -23.21
C THR A 84 -19.99 -15.85 -23.81
N ALA A 85 -18.77 -16.03 -23.31
CA ALA A 85 -17.90 -17.13 -23.73
C ALA A 85 -18.44 -18.50 -23.30
N GLU A 86 -18.99 -18.61 -22.08
CA GLU A 86 -19.63 -19.84 -21.60
C GLU A 86 -20.88 -20.20 -22.43
N ASP A 87 -21.74 -19.23 -22.74
CA ASP A 87 -22.94 -19.43 -23.58
C ASP A 87 -22.58 -19.92 -25.00
N LEU A 88 -21.46 -19.46 -25.55
CA LEU A 88 -20.92 -19.99 -26.82
C LEU A 88 -20.46 -21.45 -26.72
N TYR A 89 -20.01 -21.91 -25.56
CA TYR A 89 -19.62 -23.32 -25.32
C TYR A 89 -20.84 -24.21 -25.02
N TYR A 90 -21.89 -23.67 -24.41
CA TYR A 90 -23.13 -24.37 -24.04
C TYR A 90 -24.31 -24.06 -24.99
N GLY A 91 -24.04 -23.92 -26.29
CA GLY A 91 -25.03 -23.55 -27.30
C GLY A 91 -26.32 -24.40 -27.28
N PRO A 92 -27.43 -23.90 -27.86
CA PRO A 92 -28.76 -24.47 -27.72
C PRO A 92 -28.83 -25.89 -28.30
N GLY A 93 -28.75 -26.91 -27.45
CA GLY A 93 -28.78 -28.29 -27.92
C GLY A 93 -28.39 -29.43 -26.96
N ILE A 94 -27.93 -29.18 -25.73
CA ILE A 94 -27.81 -30.24 -24.71
C ILE A 94 -28.93 -30.13 -23.67
N ASN A 95 -30.16 -30.25 -24.15
CA ASN A 95 -31.27 -30.64 -23.31
C ASN A 95 -31.16 -32.16 -23.09
N ASP A 96 -30.59 -32.58 -21.96
CA ASP A 96 -30.69 -33.97 -21.47
C ASP A 96 -32.16 -34.25 -21.10
N SER A 97 -33.01 -34.42 -22.12
CA SER A 97 -34.35 -34.97 -21.93
C SER A 97 -34.22 -36.45 -21.59
N VAL A 98 -34.47 -36.77 -20.32
CA VAL A 98 -34.77 -38.12 -19.83
C VAL A 98 -36.13 -38.62 -20.30
#